data_AF-A0A3C0TEI3-F1
#
_entry.id   AF-A0A3C0TEI3-F1
#
_cell.length_a   1.000
_cell.length_b   1.000
_cell.length_c   1.000
_cell.angle_alpha   90.00
_cell.angle_beta   90.00
_cell.angle_gamma   90.00
#
_symmetry.space_group_name_H-M   'P 1'
#
loop_
_entity.id
_entity.type
_entity.pdbx_description
1 polymer ?
#
loop_
_entity_poly.entity_id
_entity_poly.type
_entity_poly.pdbx_seq_one_letter_code
_entity_poly.pdbx_strand_id
1 'polypeptide(L)' 'EMDGFDSSKGIIILGATNRPEVLDKALLRPGRFDRRIIVEKPDLKGRVDVLKVHSHDVLMDDTVDLEEIALATSGAV' A
#
# COMPACT_ATOMS: atom_id res chain seq x y z
N GLU A 1 2.60 -19.88 -16.84
CA GLU A 1 1.92 -18.93 -17.74
C GLU A 1 0.78 -18.26 -17.00
N MET A 2 0.52 -16.97 -17.23
CA MET A 2 -0.69 -16.30 -16.75
C MET A 2 -1.87 -16.56 -17.70
N ASP A 3 -1.58 -16.73 -18.99
CA ASP A 3 -2.52 -17.16 -20.03
C ASP A 3 -2.67 -18.68 -20.03
N GLY A 4 -3.28 -19.23 -18.99
CA GLY A 4 -3.43 -20.69 -18.88
C GLY A 4 -4.15 -21.17 -17.62
N PHE A 5 -4.58 -20.24 -16.78
CA PHE A 5 -5.41 -20.60 -15.63
C PHE A 5 -6.82 -20.94 -16.11
N ASP A 6 -7.22 -22.18 -15.87
CA ASP A 6 -8.61 -22.59 -15.98
C ASP A 6 -9.46 -21.75 -15.01
N SER A 7 -10.49 -21.08 -15.55
CA SER A 7 -11.44 -20.28 -14.79
C SER A 7 -12.16 -21.05 -13.67
N SER A 8 -12.10 -22.39 -13.67
CA SER A 8 -12.56 -23.25 -12.57
C SER A 8 -11.72 -23.11 -11.29
N LYS A 9 -10.48 -22.63 -11.39
CA LYS A 9 -9.60 -22.36 -10.25
C LYS A 9 -9.58 -20.86 -9.98
N GLY A 10 -10.15 -20.44 -8.86
CA GLY A 10 -10.14 -19.05 -8.38
C GLY A 10 -8.75 -18.60 -7.92
N ILE A 11 -7.82 -18.41 -8.86
CA ILE A 11 -6.47 -17.93 -8.59
C ILE A 11 -6.45 -16.41 -8.75
N ILE A 12 -5.97 -15.72 -7.72
CA ILE A 12 -5.76 -14.27 -7.73
C ILE A 12 -4.26 -14.00 -7.67
N ILE A 13 -3.76 -13.14 -8.54
CA ILE A 13 -2.35 -12.74 -8.58
C ILE A 13 -2.24 -11.28 -8.13
N LEU A 14 -1.47 -11.03 -7.07
CA LEU A 14 -1.08 -9.69 -6.63
C LEU A 14 0.40 -9.48 -6.94
N GLY A 15 0.72 -8.33 -7.53
CA GLY A 15 2.09 -7.89 -7.75
C GLY A 15 2.27 -6.46 -7.23
N ALA A 16 3.48 -6.14 -6.77
CA ALA A 16 3.84 -4.81 -6.31
C ALA A 16 5.12 -4.34 -7.02
N THR A 17 5.16 -3.08 -7.45
CA THR A 17 6.36 -2.45 -8.01
C THR A 17 6.40 -0.97 -7.67
N ASN A 18 7.60 -0.47 -7.37
CA ASN A 18 7.87 0.96 -7.24
C ASN A 18 8.29 1.60 -8.58
N ARG A 19 8.39 0.80 -9.65
CA ARG A 19 8.83 1.22 -10.99
C ARG A 19 7.91 0.64 -12.08
N PRO A 20 6.65 1.11 -12.20
CA PRO A 20 5.72 0.60 -13.20
C PRO A 20 6.16 0.86 -14.65
N GLU A 21 7.04 1.84 -14.86
CA GLU A 21 7.54 2.26 -16.18
C GLU A 21 8.51 1.27 -16.82
N VAL A 22 9.20 0.44 -16.03
CA VAL A 22 10.14 -0.58 -16.53
C VAL A 22 9.50 -1.95 -16.72
N LEU A 23 8.22 -2.09 -16.40
CA LEU A 23 7.51 -3.36 -16.58
C LEU A 23 7.42 -3.73 -18.06
N ASP A 24 7.59 -5.02 -18.34
CA ASP A 24 7.35 -5.57 -19.66
C ASP A 24 5.88 -5.31 -20.07
N LYS A 25 5.68 -4.73 -21.26
CA LYS A 25 4.35 -4.45 -21.81
C LYS A 25 3.48 -5.70 -21.93
N ALA A 26 4.08 -6.90 -21.99
CA ALA A 26 3.38 -8.17 -21.98
C ALA A 26 2.54 -8.38 -20.72
N LEU A 27 3.03 -7.94 -19.57
CA LEU A 27 2.35 -8.06 -18.27
C LEU A 27 1.15 -7.13 -18.15
N LEU A 28 1.13 -6.04 -18.92
CA LEU A 28 0.06 -5.03 -18.94
C LEU A 28 -1.05 -5.32 -19.95
N ARG A 29 -0.92 -6.41 -20.73
CA ARG A 29 -1.96 -6.83 -21.66
C ARG A 29 -3.16 -7.42 -20.90
N PRO A 30 -4.39 -7.27 -21.43
CA PRO A 30 -5.59 -7.88 -20.84
C PRO A 30 -5.42 -9.39 -20.57
N GLY A 31 -5.97 -9.88 -19.45
CA GLY A 31 -5.84 -11.25 -18.96
C GLY A 31 -4.64 -11.51 -18.04
N ARG A 32 -3.86 -10.47 -17.71
CA ARG A 32 -2.68 -10.56 -16.81
C ARG A 32 -2.86 -9.62 -15.62
N PHE A 33 -2.09 -8.53 -15.53
CA PHE A 33 -2.31 -7.49 -14.51
C PHE A 33 -3.33 -6.47 -15.00
N ASP A 34 -4.60 -6.88 -15.00
CA ASP A 34 -5.72 -6.08 -15.52
C ASP A 34 -6.08 -4.88 -14.63
N ARG A 35 -5.82 -5.01 -13.32
CA ARG A 35 -6.11 -3.95 -12.35
C ARG A 35 -4.81 -3.35 -11.81
N ARG A 36 -4.75 -2.03 -11.81
CA ARG A 36 -3.66 -1.26 -11.20
C ARG A 36 -4.24 -0.44 -10.06
N ILE A 37 -3.69 -0.65 -8.87
CA ILE A 37 -4.01 0.13 -7.67
C ILE A 37 -2.77 0.96 -7.36
N ILE A 38 -2.92 2.29 -7.43
CA ILE A 38 -1.84 3.20 -7.05
C ILE A 38 -1.93 3.40 -5.54
N VAL A 39 -0.80 3.19 -4.86
CA VAL A 39 -0.67 3.45 -3.43
C VAL A 39 0.05 4.78 -3.27
N GLU A 40 -0.70 5.80 -2.87
CA GLU A 40 -0.16 7.12 -2.57
C GLU A 40 0.44 7.16 -1.17
N LYS A 41 1.25 8.19 -0.88
CA LYS A 41 1.74 8.45 0.47
C LYS A 41 0.56 8.78 1.42
N PRO A 42 0.66 8.44 2.71
CA PRO A 42 -0.40 8.77 3.66
C PRO A 42 -0.56 10.29 3.82
N ASP A 43 -1.82 10.74 3.81
CA ASP A 43 -2.17 12.08 4.22
C ASP A 43 -2.05 12.24 5.75
N LEU A 44 -2.39 13.42 6.28
CA LEU A 44 -2.27 13.66 7.72
C LEU A 44 -3.07 12.64 8.53
N LYS A 45 -4.32 12.37 8.12
CA LYS A 45 -5.18 11.40 8.79
C LYS A 45 -4.58 10.00 8.73
N GLY A 46 -4.12 9.57 7.57
CA GLY A 46 -3.46 8.28 7.38
C GLY A 46 -2.22 8.14 8.26
N ARG A 47 -1.42 9.21 8.43
CA ARG A 47 -0.28 9.19 9.35
C ARG A 47 -0.70 9.04 10.81
N VAL A 48 -1.74 9.75 11.24
CA VAL A 48 -2.31 9.58 12.60
C VAL A 48 -2.80 8.14 12.80
N ASP A 49 -3.51 7.58 11.83
CA ASP A 49 -4.04 6.22 11.92
C ASP A 49 -2.90 5.17 11.98
N VAL A 50 -1.85 5.34 11.18
CA VAL A 50 -0.64 4.49 11.23
C VAL A 50 0.03 4.59 12.60
N LEU A 51 0.21 5.81 13.12
CA LEU A 51 0.79 6.01 14.46
C LEU A 51 -0.07 5.35 15.55
N LYS A 52 -1.40 5.47 15.48
CA LYS A 52 -2.32 4.82 16.43
C LYS A 52 -2.21 3.29 16.40
N VAL A 53 -2.15 2.69 15.20
CA VAL A 53 -2.00 1.23 15.06
C VAL A 53 -0.69 0.76 15.67
N HIS A 54 0.42 1.46 15.42
CA HIS A 54 1.73 1.05 15.90
C HIS A 54 2.01 1.44 17.37
N SER A 55 1.27 2.39 17.92
CA SER A 55 1.39 2.81 19.32
C SER A 55 0.42 2.10 20.26
N HIS A 56 -0.48 1.24 19.75
CA HIS A 56 -1.52 0.57 20.54
C HIS A 56 -1.01 -0.12 21.81
N ASP A 57 0.14 -0.82 21.73
CA ASP A 57 0.73 -1.55 22.85
C ASP A 57 1.96 -0.85 23.45
N VAL A 58 2.18 0.42 23.09
CA VAL A 58 3.31 1.21 23.58
C VAL A 58 2.88 1.95 24.84
N LEU A 59 3.64 1.81 25.92
CA LEU A 59 3.50 2.66 27.10
C LEU A 59 3.88 4.08 26.72
N MET A 60 2.89 4.96 26.69
CA MET A 60 3.04 6.38 26.39
C MET A 60 2.72 7.20 27.63
N ASP A 61 3.46 8.29 27.79
CA ASP A 61 3.11 9.31 28.75
C ASP A 61 1.86 10.08 28.28
N ASP A 62 1.08 10.65 29.20
CA ASP A 62 -0.13 11.41 28.89
C ASP A 62 0.13 12.66 28.02
N THR A 63 1.40 13.09 27.93
CA THR A 63 1.83 14.23 27.11
C THR A 63 2.03 13.89 25.63
N VAL A 64 1.94 12.61 25.22
CA VAL A 64 2.17 12.22 23.82
C VAL A 64 0.99 12.59 22.93
N ASP A 65 1.23 13.50 21.99
CA ASP A 65 0.25 13.90 20.96
C ASP A 65 0.62 13.30 19.58
N LEU A 66 -0.15 12.30 19.15
CA LEU A 66 0.05 11.65 17.86
C LEU A 66 -0.35 12.54 16.67
N GLU A 67 -1.23 13.52 16.86
CA GLU A 67 -1.59 14.48 15.80
C GLU A 67 -0.44 15.45 15.56
N GLU A 68 0.18 15.98 16.63
CA GLU A 68 1.37 16.84 16.53
C GLU A 68 2.52 16.11 15.81
N ILE A 69 2.79 14.86 16.19
CA ILE A 69 3.81 14.03 15.54
C ILE A 69 3.47 13.83 14.06
N ALA A 70 2.22 13.50 13.72
CA ALA A 70 1.81 13.29 12.33
C ALA A 70 1.91 14.56 11.47
N LEU A 71 1.74 15.74 12.07
CA LEU A 71 1.97 17.03 11.40
C LEU A 71 3.46 17.25 11.09
N ALA A 72 4.35 16.92 12.02
CA ALA A 72 5.80 17.07 11.85
C ALA A 72 6.39 16.09 10.83
N THR A 73 5.74 14.94 10.56
CA THR A 73 6.24 13.90 9.65
C THR A 73 5.68 14.01 8.22
N SER A 74 5.44 15.21 7.72
CA SER A 74 4.97 15.40 6.34
C SER A 74 5.93 14.79 5.31
N GLY A 75 5.39 14.00 4.38
CA GLY A 75 6.15 13.35 3.32
C GLY A 75 6.84 12.04 3.71
N ALA A 76 6.77 11.64 4.98
CA ALA A 76 7.22 10.33 5.46
C ALA A 76 6.44 9.18 4.80
N VAL A 77 7.12 8.05 4.62
CA VAL A 77 6.62 6.81 4.00
C VAL A 77 6.95 5.61 4.86
#